data_AF-A0A1Z5K3B8-F1
#
_entry.id   AF-A0A1Z5K3B8-F1
#
_cell.length_a   1.000
_cell.length_b   1.000
_cell.length_c   1.000
_cell.angle_alpha   90.00
_cell.angle_beta   90.00
_cell.angle_gamma   90.00
#
_symmetry.space_group_name_H-M   'P 1'
#
loop_
_entity.id
_entity.type
_entity.pdbx_description
1 polymer ?
#
loop_
_entity_poly.entity_id
_entity_poly.type
_entity_poly.pdbx_seq_one_letter_code
_entity_poly.pdbx_strand_id
1 'polypeptide(L)'
;MNPSVELPDWVSLSILPPDRVTKRCKRADVVHGMQQLSLEHQFLPSFLFEHRKEDVHTCLIRILSVGNEQDDAQQQEWIHRQVRHILASSKNRHFATNTLRRTTPLHVALRNYGSFRALLQTLIEADPAMLSQSDDTGEYPIHTACRIGIPLENLQLLLSHMTSNASLGSPNHRGWTAFDLAWIRYLEIDDIGTLLQRHDIGGNSIANQRLSRLFANLLTETINHILQSEHRDSAMTAVAPLLKVISCLLQASVTNPDDRSEESQQYLIHQAFQAVSCWDGLPLLPLPIIKLMFVQYQHQIEWADHNGKLPLHYAVSIRPRPTKQVRSIPQADLRLYVREVLNQNPHACLVKDAVGRLPIHYCLDNRHNDTCESFYLIVKDVLLACPVAIEIVDPVSCLYPFMMAATDSNLSLELVYMMLRFHPQCLPSSVH
;
A
#
# COMPACT_ATOMS: atom_id res chain seq x y z
N MET A 1 15.35 -35.63 6.98
CA MET A 1 13.93 -35.91 7.24
C MET A 1 13.33 -34.67 7.88
N ASN A 2 12.80 -33.78 7.04
CA ASN A 2 12.01 -32.62 7.47
C ASN A 2 10.54 -33.06 7.44
N PRO A 3 9.70 -32.66 8.41
CA PRO A 3 8.28 -32.94 8.32
C PRO A 3 7.70 -32.04 7.24
N SER A 4 7.11 -32.67 6.23
CA SER A 4 6.22 -32.07 5.25
C SER A 4 5.12 -31.33 6.01
N VAL A 5 5.07 -30.01 5.84
CA VAL A 5 3.89 -29.22 6.20
C VAL A 5 2.83 -29.58 5.17
N GLU A 6 1.93 -30.49 5.52
CA GLU A 6 0.74 -30.77 4.73
C GLU A 6 -0.13 -29.51 4.71
N LEU A 7 -0.41 -29.01 3.50
CA LEU A 7 -1.32 -27.89 3.27
C LEU A 7 -2.77 -28.34 3.57
N PRO A 8 -3.64 -27.45 4.07
CA PRO A 8 -5.04 -27.79 4.35
C PRO A 8 -5.83 -28.15 3.07
N ASP A 9 -6.76 -29.11 3.19
CA ASP A 9 -7.53 -29.72 2.09
C ASP A 9 -8.39 -28.76 1.23
N TRP A 10 -8.56 -27.50 1.63
CA TRP A 10 -9.37 -26.51 0.90
C TRP A 10 -8.64 -25.84 -0.28
N VAL A 11 -7.37 -26.17 -0.52
CA VAL A 11 -6.62 -25.77 -1.75
C VAL A 11 -7.12 -26.51 -3.01
N SER A 12 -8.10 -27.41 -2.88
CA SER A 12 -8.85 -27.93 -4.04
C SER A 12 -9.63 -26.82 -4.76
N LEU A 13 -9.23 -26.56 -6.01
CA LEU A 13 -9.72 -25.57 -6.99
C LEU A 13 -11.23 -25.58 -7.32
N SER A 14 -12.06 -26.32 -6.59
CA SER A 14 -13.50 -26.47 -6.87
C SER A 14 -14.40 -25.42 -6.19
N ILE A 15 -13.86 -24.45 -5.44
CA ILE A 15 -14.66 -23.42 -4.76
C ILE A 15 -14.00 -22.03 -4.87
N LEU A 16 -14.07 -21.41 -6.06
CA LEU A 16 -13.96 -19.95 -6.16
C LEU A 16 -15.39 -19.38 -6.01
N PRO A 17 -15.67 -18.50 -5.03
CA PRO A 17 -17.03 -18.03 -4.80
C PRO A 17 -17.43 -16.97 -5.85
N PRO A 18 -18.65 -17.04 -6.41
CA PRO A 18 -19.19 -15.98 -7.26
C PRO A 18 -19.63 -14.79 -6.39
N ASP A 19 -19.51 -13.56 -6.93
CA ASP A 19 -19.97 -12.27 -6.40
C ASP A 19 -20.63 -12.31 -5.01
N ARG A 20 -19.86 -11.98 -3.97
CA ARG A 20 -20.36 -11.92 -2.60
C ARG A 20 -20.33 -10.51 -2.04
N VAL A 21 -21.48 -9.85 -2.18
CA VAL A 21 -21.86 -8.66 -1.39
C VAL A 21 -21.57 -8.94 0.09
N THR A 22 -20.89 -7.98 0.69
CA THR A 22 -20.33 -7.94 2.05
C THR A 22 -21.17 -8.66 3.11
N LYS A 23 -20.72 -9.84 3.55
CA LYS A 23 -21.09 -10.41 4.84
C LYS A 23 -19.83 -10.48 5.70
N ARG A 24 -19.78 -9.73 6.81
CA ARG A 24 -18.76 -9.92 7.85
C ARG A 24 -19.40 -10.24 9.20
N CYS A 25 -18.65 -11.05 9.92
CA CYS A 25 -18.98 -11.91 11.04
C CYS A 25 -19.70 -11.27 12.23
N LYS A 26 -20.66 -12.04 12.75
CA LYS A 26 -21.20 -11.96 14.11
C LYS A 26 -20.05 -11.95 15.13
N ARG A 27 -20.08 -11.00 16.07
CA ARG A 27 -19.26 -11.04 17.27
C ARG A 27 -20.13 -11.51 18.43
N ALA A 28 -19.81 -12.70 18.96
CA ALA A 28 -20.30 -13.17 20.24
C ALA A 28 -19.41 -12.59 21.36
N ASP A 29 -20.09 -12.07 22.37
CA ASP A 29 -19.73 -12.00 23.80
C ASP A 29 -18.53 -11.18 24.25
N VAL A 30 -18.74 -9.86 24.44
CA VAL A 30 -18.46 -9.10 25.72
C VAL A 30 -19.44 -7.92 25.88
N VAL A 31 -20.67 -7.98 25.35
CA VAL A 31 -21.68 -6.90 25.53
C VAL A 31 -22.98 -7.50 26.05
N HIS A 32 -22.94 -8.11 27.23
CA HIS A 32 -24.14 -8.65 27.89
C HIS A 32 -25.01 -7.57 28.56
N GLY A 33 -24.90 -6.30 28.13
CA GLY A 33 -25.68 -5.19 28.68
C GLY A 33 -26.39 -4.28 27.67
N MET A 34 -26.22 -4.47 26.35
CA MET A 34 -26.81 -3.57 25.33
C MET A 34 -27.64 -4.29 24.24
N GLN A 35 -27.96 -5.57 24.40
CA GLN A 35 -28.52 -6.40 23.33
C GLN A 35 -30.05 -6.47 23.23
N GLN A 36 -30.80 -5.54 23.82
CA GLN A 36 -32.24 -5.46 23.54
C GLN A 36 -32.69 -4.00 23.45
N LEU A 37 -32.58 -3.44 22.26
CA LEU A 37 -33.37 -2.27 21.87
C LEU A 37 -34.28 -2.72 20.73
N SER A 38 -35.45 -3.22 21.12
CA SER A 38 -36.58 -3.48 20.23
C SER A 38 -36.91 -2.19 19.45
N LEU A 39 -36.95 -2.30 18.13
CA LEU A 39 -37.33 -1.28 17.15
C LEU A 39 -38.78 -0.77 17.29
N GLU A 40 -39.53 -1.18 18.31
CA GLU A 40 -40.91 -0.73 18.53
C GLU A 40 -41.02 0.67 19.15
N HIS A 41 -39.92 1.25 19.66
CA HIS A 41 -39.91 2.63 20.14
C HIS A 41 -39.08 3.49 19.20
N GLN A 42 -39.72 4.47 18.54
CA GLN A 42 -39.12 5.52 17.69
C GLN A 42 -38.10 6.42 18.42
N PHE A 43 -37.69 6.04 19.63
CA PHE A 43 -36.81 6.77 20.52
C PHE A 43 -35.80 5.79 21.14
N LEU A 44 -34.53 5.91 20.74
CA LEU A 44 -33.42 5.40 21.55
C LEU A 44 -33.44 6.13 22.93
N PRO A 45 -33.01 5.45 24.01
CA PRO A 45 -33.23 5.94 25.37
C PRO A 45 -32.70 7.35 25.62
N SER A 46 -33.46 8.14 26.37
CA SER A 46 -33.14 9.50 26.82
C SER A 46 -31.79 9.63 27.54
N PHE A 47 -31.21 8.53 28.05
CA PHE A 47 -29.88 8.53 28.67
C PHE A 47 -28.73 8.85 27.68
N LEU A 48 -28.93 8.65 26.37
CA LEU A 48 -27.94 9.08 25.37
C LEU A 48 -27.82 10.61 25.30
N PHE A 49 -28.83 11.32 25.81
CA PHE A 49 -29.01 12.77 25.66
C PHE A 49 -29.11 13.50 27.00
N GLU A 50 -28.58 12.94 28.10
CA GLU A 50 -28.40 13.69 29.35
C GLU A 50 -27.34 14.78 29.17
N HIS A 51 -27.76 15.85 28.49
CA HIS A 51 -27.03 17.06 28.25
C HIS A 51 -26.88 17.82 29.57
N ARG A 52 -25.66 17.83 30.10
CA ARG A 52 -25.05 19.01 30.73
C ARG A 52 -23.60 18.68 31.14
N LYS A 53 -22.68 18.62 30.17
CA LYS A 53 -21.20 18.83 30.26
C LYS A 53 -20.34 17.95 29.33
N GLU A 54 -20.93 17.05 28.55
CA GLU A 54 -20.14 16.20 27.66
C GLU A 54 -19.66 16.95 26.41
N ASP A 55 -18.46 16.66 25.96
CA ASP A 55 -17.90 17.23 24.74
C ASP A 55 -18.52 16.58 23.49
N VAL A 56 -18.52 17.34 22.39
CA VAL A 56 -19.17 16.94 21.12
C VAL A 56 -18.56 15.65 20.58
N HIS A 57 -17.26 15.47 20.79
CA HIS A 57 -16.54 14.26 20.45
C HIS A 57 -17.13 13.01 21.13
N THR A 58 -17.34 13.04 22.45
CA THR A 58 -17.90 11.88 23.18
C THR A 58 -19.33 11.57 22.77
N CYS A 59 -20.16 12.60 22.54
CA CYS A 59 -21.52 12.40 22.03
C CYS A 59 -21.54 11.71 20.66
N LEU A 60 -20.69 12.16 19.73
CA LEU A 60 -20.56 11.54 18.41
C LEU A 60 -20.08 10.09 18.51
N ILE A 61 -19.04 9.83 19.31
CA ILE A 61 -18.52 8.47 19.51
C ILE A 61 -19.62 7.53 20.03
N ARG A 62 -20.42 7.97 21.01
CA ARG A 62 -21.48 7.15 21.60
C ARG A 62 -22.57 6.81 20.60
N ILE A 63 -23.06 7.79 19.84
CA ILE A 63 -24.13 7.56 18.84
C ILE A 63 -23.62 6.69 17.69
N LEU A 64 -22.39 6.93 17.23
CA LEU A 64 -21.77 6.12 16.19
C LEU A 64 -21.40 4.71 16.68
N SER A 65 -21.34 4.48 18.00
CA SER A 65 -21.09 3.17 18.60
C SER A 65 -22.34 2.31 18.72
N VAL A 66 -23.53 2.86 18.50
CA VAL A 66 -24.76 2.06 18.39
C VAL A 66 -24.51 1.06 17.25
N GLY A 67 -24.66 -0.24 17.52
CA GLY A 67 -24.38 -1.26 16.51
C GLY A 67 -25.35 -1.13 15.33
N ASN A 68 -24.82 -1.16 14.11
CA ASN A 68 -25.62 -1.28 12.89
C ASN A 68 -26.06 -2.75 12.74
N GLU A 69 -27.30 -3.07 13.10
CA GLU A 69 -27.86 -4.38 12.82
C GLU A 69 -28.34 -4.40 11.36
N GLN A 70 -27.43 -4.78 10.45
CA GLN A 70 -27.68 -5.00 9.01
C GLN A 70 -28.30 -3.84 8.23
N ASP A 71 -27.46 -2.92 7.72
CA ASP A 71 -27.81 -1.94 6.66
C ASP A 71 -29.23 -1.38 6.72
N ASP A 72 -29.72 -1.14 7.94
CA ASP A 72 -31.05 -0.61 8.14
C ASP A 72 -31.00 0.86 7.74
N ALA A 73 -31.50 1.14 6.54
CA ALA A 73 -31.54 2.48 5.98
C ALA A 73 -32.21 3.47 6.94
N GLN A 74 -33.19 3.01 7.73
CA GLN A 74 -33.85 3.86 8.74
C GLN A 74 -32.90 4.17 9.89
N GLN A 75 -32.16 3.18 10.38
CA GLN A 75 -31.14 3.38 11.42
C GLN A 75 -30.01 4.31 10.92
N GLN A 76 -29.51 4.10 9.70
CA GLN A 76 -28.45 4.93 9.11
C GLN A 76 -28.89 6.39 8.97
N GLU A 77 -30.09 6.64 8.44
CA GLU A 77 -30.62 7.99 8.27
C GLU A 77 -30.91 8.65 9.63
N TRP A 78 -31.41 7.89 10.61
CA TRP A 78 -31.61 8.40 11.97
C TRP A 78 -30.28 8.84 12.58
N ILE A 79 -29.24 8.01 12.50
CA ILE A 79 -27.89 8.34 13.00
C ILE A 79 -27.35 9.56 12.28
N HIS A 80 -27.52 9.65 10.96
CA HIS A 80 -27.09 10.82 10.19
C HIS A 80 -27.72 12.11 10.69
N ARG A 81 -29.03 12.08 10.94
CA ARG A 81 -29.79 13.22 11.44
C ARG A 81 -29.30 13.65 12.82
N GLN A 82 -29.02 12.70 13.71
CA GLN A 82 -28.48 13.00 15.05
C GLN A 82 -27.08 13.60 14.96
N VAL A 83 -26.20 13.05 14.11
CA VAL A 83 -24.86 13.57 13.87
C VAL A 83 -24.94 15.02 13.36
N ARG A 84 -25.79 15.30 12.37
CA ARG A 84 -26.01 16.68 11.88
C ARG A 84 -26.50 17.62 12.97
N HIS A 85 -27.44 17.18 13.81
CA HIS A 85 -27.97 18.00 14.90
C HIS A 85 -26.90 18.35 15.94
N ILE A 86 -26.07 17.37 16.32
CA ILE A 86 -24.95 17.58 17.27
C ILE A 86 -23.90 18.52 16.69
N LEU A 87 -23.56 18.35 15.42
CA LEU A 87 -22.60 19.22 14.73
C LEU A 87 -23.14 20.66 14.58
N ALA A 88 -24.44 20.82 14.31
CA ALA A 88 -25.09 22.14 14.23
C ALA A 88 -25.16 22.85 15.59
N SER A 89 -25.30 22.09 16.67
CA SER A 89 -25.37 22.63 18.04
C SER A 89 -24.00 22.98 18.63
N SER A 90 -22.91 22.52 18.01
CA SER A 90 -21.55 22.77 18.48
C SER A 90 -20.98 24.10 17.97
N LYS A 91 -20.39 24.88 18.89
CA LYS A 91 -19.57 26.06 18.55
C LYS A 91 -18.12 25.72 18.23
N ASN A 92 -17.62 24.54 18.62
CA ASN A 92 -16.23 24.12 18.40
C ASN A 92 -16.19 22.83 17.57
N ARG A 93 -15.66 22.92 16.35
CA ARG A 93 -15.62 21.82 15.38
C ARG A 93 -14.29 21.08 15.34
N HIS A 94 -13.35 21.39 16.23
CA HIS A 94 -12.13 20.59 16.33
C HIS A 94 -12.37 19.38 17.22
N PHE A 95 -12.35 18.19 16.61
CA PHE A 95 -12.47 16.92 17.34
C PHE A 95 -11.08 16.48 17.79
N ALA A 96 -10.49 17.22 18.74
CA ALA A 96 -9.25 16.80 19.37
C ALA A 96 -9.46 15.51 20.16
N THR A 97 -8.47 14.61 20.09
CA THR A 97 -8.49 13.28 20.69
C THR A 97 -8.23 13.33 22.21
N ASN A 98 -9.20 13.83 22.97
CA ASN A 98 -9.09 13.89 24.44
C ASN A 98 -9.67 12.66 25.15
N THR A 99 -10.02 11.61 24.39
CA THR A 99 -10.53 10.34 24.91
C THR A 99 -9.39 9.39 25.26
N LEU A 100 -9.63 8.49 26.23
CA LEU A 100 -8.74 7.41 26.67
C LEU A 100 -8.19 6.51 25.54
N ARG A 101 -8.70 6.60 24.31
CA ARG A 101 -8.32 5.78 23.14
C ARG A 101 -7.79 6.57 21.93
N ARG A 102 -7.70 7.90 22.05
CA ARG A 102 -7.44 8.85 20.94
C ARG A 102 -8.23 8.56 19.65
N THR A 103 -9.41 7.95 19.75
CA THR A 103 -10.19 7.50 18.60
C THR A 103 -11.07 8.65 18.10
N THR A 104 -11.04 8.95 16.81
CA THR A 104 -11.91 10.00 16.23
C THR A 104 -13.31 9.46 15.91
N PRO A 105 -14.35 10.31 15.82
CA PRO A 105 -15.67 9.92 15.33
C PRO A 105 -15.60 9.21 13.97
N LEU A 106 -14.68 9.63 13.11
CA LEU A 106 -14.47 9.01 11.80
C LEU A 106 -14.00 7.55 11.90
N HIS A 107 -13.15 7.19 12.86
CA HIS A 107 -12.76 5.79 13.07
C HIS A 107 -13.94 4.89 13.42
N VAL A 108 -14.87 5.39 14.25
CA VAL A 108 -16.05 4.62 14.66
C VAL A 108 -17.05 4.53 13.52
N ALA A 109 -17.28 5.65 12.81
CA ALA A 109 -18.13 5.68 11.62
C ALA A 109 -17.63 4.71 10.54
N LEU A 110 -16.32 4.61 10.30
CA LEU A 110 -15.77 3.67 9.32
C LEU A 110 -15.93 2.20 9.75
N ARG A 111 -15.87 1.90 11.06
CA ARG A 111 -16.05 0.53 11.57
C ARG A 111 -17.50 0.06 11.45
N ASN A 112 -18.47 0.94 11.71
CA ASN A 112 -19.88 0.56 11.86
C ASN A 112 -20.75 0.94 10.64
N TYR A 113 -20.35 1.99 9.92
CA TYR A 113 -21.10 2.65 8.84
C TYR A 113 -20.24 2.93 7.61
N GLY A 114 -19.16 2.16 7.38
CA GLY A 114 -18.21 2.40 6.29
C GLY A 114 -18.82 2.42 4.89
N SER A 115 -19.99 1.81 4.69
CA SER A 115 -20.75 1.86 3.43
C SER A 115 -21.61 3.12 3.27
N PHE A 116 -21.90 3.84 4.35
CA PHE A 116 -22.84 4.96 4.34
C PHE A 116 -22.15 6.30 4.02
N ARG A 117 -22.04 6.59 2.73
CA ARG A 117 -21.31 7.75 2.18
C ARG A 117 -21.71 9.09 2.80
N ALA A 118 -23.01 9.34 2.95
CA ALA A 118 -23.53 10.64 3.36
C ALA A 118 -23.08 11.03 4.79
N LEU A 119 -23.01 10.03 5.69
CA LEU A 119 -22.48 10.20 7.03
C LEU A 119 -20.99 10.50 7.02
N LEU A 120 -20.20 9.72 6.26
CA LEU A 120 -18.75 9.92 6.15
C LEU A 120 -18.43 11.32 5.63
N GLN A 121 -19.13 11.74 4.56
CA GLN A 121 -18.98 13.07 3.98
C GLN A 121 -19.28 14.18 5.00
N THR A 122 -20.37 14.06 5.75
CA THR A 122 -20.76 15.05 6.77
C THR A 122 -19.71 15.17 7.87
N LEU A 123 -19.11 14.06 8.30
CA LEU A 123 -18.04 14.07 9.30
C LEU A 123 -16.76 14.72 8.77
N ILE A 124 -16.35 14.38 7.54
CA ILE A 124 -15.15 14.94 6.90
C ILE A 124 -15.29 16.45 6.66
N GLU A 125 -16.44 16.90 6.18
CA GLU A 125 -16.73 18.33 5.98
C GLU A 125 -16.78 19.12 7.30
N ALA A 126 -17.15 18.47 8.41
CA ALA A 126 -17.18 19.10 9.71
C ALA A 126 -15.77 19.35 10.26
N ASP A 127 -14.85 18.39 10.09
CA ASP A 127 -13.45 18.51 10.50
C ASP A 127 -12.53 17.59 9.66
N PRO A 128 -11.89 18.13 8.61
CA PRO A 128 -10.97 17.37 7.77
C PRO A 128 -9.73 16.87 8.52
N ALA A 129 -9.34 17.52 9.64
CA ALA A 129 -8.15 17.14 10.39
C ALA A 129 -8.27 15.74 11.01
N MET A 130 -9.49 15.20 11.17
CA MET A 130 -9.71 13.83 11.63
C MET A 130 -9.01 12.78 10.76
N LEU A 131 -8.80 13.05 9.47
CA LEU A 131 -8.11 12.15 8.53
C LEU A 131 -6.62 11.94 8.86
N SER A 132 -6.02 12.91 9.54
CA SER A 132 -4.59 12.91 9.91
C SER A 132 -4.35 12.61 11.38
N GLN A 133 -5.37 12.16 12.12
CA GLN A 133 -5.25 11.77 13.53
C GLN A 133 -5.22 10.26 13.65
N SER A 134 -4.17 9.71 14.26
CA SER A 134 -4.11 8.28 14.59
C SER A 134 -4.77 7.98 15.92
N ASP A 135 -5.40 6.82 16.05
CA ASP A 135 -5.86 6.28 17.33
C ASP A 135 -4.70 5.74 18.20
N ASP A 136 -5.01 5.18 19.37
CA ASP A 136 -4.03 4.60 20.30
C ASP A 136 -3.26 3.39 19.75
N THR A 137 -3.72 2.79 18.66
CA THR A 137 -3.02 1.72 17.95
C THR A 137 -2.13 2.27 16.83
N GLY A 138 -2.07 3.59 16.66
CA GLY A 138 -1.40 4.24 15.54
C GLY A 138 -2.17 4.09 14.23
N GLU A 139 -3.42 3.61 14.25
CA GLU A 139 -4.24 3.52 13.04
C GLU A 139 -4.82 4.90 12.70
N TYR A 140 -4.56 5.37 11.49
CA TYR A 140 -5.31 6.49 10.91
C TYR A 140 -6.65 6.00 10.34
N PRO A 141 -7.62 6.88 10.02
CA PRO A 141 -8.89 6.47 9.43
C PRO A 141 -8.72 5.63 8.16
N ILE A 142 -7.69 5.89 7.35
CA ILE A 142 -7.37 5.10 6.16
C ILE A 142 -6.97 3.65 6.48
N HIS A 143 -6.28 3.41 7.60
CA HIS A 143 -5.96 2.05 8.07
C HIS A 143 -7.25 1.30 8.41
N THR A 144 -8.16 1.97 9.12
CA THR A 144 -9.48 1.40 9.45
C THR A 144 -10.28 1.10 8.19
N ALA A 145 -10.31 2.01 7.22
CA ALA A 145 -11.00 1.82 5.94
C ALA A 145 -10.51 0.57 5.19
N CYS A 146 -9.18 0.40 5.05
CA CYS A 146 -8.58 -0.76 4.38
C CYS A 146 -8.78 -2.07 5.16
N ARG A 147 -8.68 -2.03 6.50
CA ARG A 147 -8.89 -3.20 7.36
C ARG A 147 -10.34 -3.70 7.36
N ILE A 148 -11.30 -2.78 7.29
CA ILE A 148 -12.73 -3.13 7.22
C ILE A 148 -13.10 -3.57 5.79
N GLY A 149 -12.55 -2.90 4.77
CA GLY A 149 -12.90 -3.11 3.38
C GLY A 149 -14.14 -2.31 3.00
N ILE A 150 -14.10 -0.99 3.20
CA ILE A 150 -15.18 -0.09 2.80
C ILE A 150 -15.33 -0.04 1.26
N PRO A 151 -16.50 0.36 0.72
CA PRO A 151 -16.68 0.54 -0.73
C PRO A 151 -15.64 1.49 -1.34
N LEU A 152 -15.24 1.22 -2.59
CA LEU A 152 -14.18 1.96 -3.29
C LEU A 152 -14.50 3.45 -3.40
N GLU A 153 -15.77 3.80 -3.63
CA GLU A 153 -16.24 5.18 -3.77
C GLU A 153 -16.09 5.96 -2.46
N ASN A 154 -16.26 5.27 -1.32
CA ASN A 154 -16.08 5.86 0.00
C ASN A 154 -14.60 5.97 0.36
N LEU A 155 -13.77 5.01 -0.08
CA LEU A 155 -12.32 5.13 0.02
C LEU A 155 -11.81 6.34 -0.78
N GLN A 156 -12.29 6.50 -2.01
CA GLN A 156 -11.97 7.66 -2.86
C GLN A 156 -12.38 8.98 -2.21
N LEU A 157 -13.55 9.02 -1.53
CA LEU A 157 -13.98 10.18 -0.75
C LEU A 157 -13.01 10.51 0.37
N LEU A 158 -12.53 9.53 1.13
CA LEU A 158 -11.52 9.78 2.17
C LEU A 158 -10.27 10.38 1.55
N LEU A 159 -9.75 9.74 0.49
CA LEU A 159 -8.51 10.14 -0.17
C LEU A 159 -8.62 11.51 -0.86
N SER A 160 -9.80 11.92 -1.35
CA SER A 160 -10.02 13.25 -1.96
C SER A 160 -9.96 14.40 -0.97
N HIS A 161 -10.19 14.13 0.32
CA HIS A 161 -10.15 15.14 1.37
C HIS A 161 -8.88 15.11 2.21
N MET A 162 -7.93 14.20 1.93
CA MET A 162 -6.64 14.18 2.60
C MET A 162 -5.73 15.30 2.10
N THR A 163 -5.29 16.16 3.03
CA THR A 163 -4.36 17.27 2.77
C THR A 163 -2.90 16.86 2.85
N SER A 164 -2.61 15.70 3.44
CA SER A 164 -1.26 15.14 3.57
C SER A 164 -1.28 13.65 3.30
N ASN A 165 -0.31 13.19 2.51
CA ASN A 165 -0.12 11.78 2.17
C ASN A 165 0.66 11.03 3.26
N ALA A 166 1.14 11.72 4.31
CA ALA A 166 2.00 11.13 5.35
C ALA A 166 1.35 9.92 6.05
N SER A 167 0.03 9.95 6.25
CA SER A 167 -0.70 8.84 6.87
C SER A 167 -0.86 7.59 5.99
N LEU A 168 -0.60 7.67 4.68
CA LEU A 168 -0.80 6.54 3.76
C LEU A 168 0.27 5.45 3.89
N GLY A 169 1.52 5.82 4.11
CA GLY A 169 2.58 4.84 4.35
C GLY A 169 3.26 4.98 5.71
N SER A 170 2.73 5.81 6.62
CA SER A 170 3.04 5.68 8.04
C SER A 170 2.46 4.36 8.57
N PRO A 171 3.27 3.45 9.13
CA PRO A 171 2.75 2.22 9.72
C PRO A 171 2.08 2.50 11.07
N ASN A 172 1.07 1.69 11.42
CA ASN A 172 0.50 1.66 12.76
C ASN A 172 1.49 1.03 13.78
N HIS A 173 1.10 0.93 15.06
CA HIS A 173 1.95 0.33 16.11
C HIS A 173 2.29 -1.15 15.87
N ARG A 174 1.59 -1.83 14.95
CA ARG A 174 1.87 -3.21 14.52
C ARG A 174 2.89 -3.27 13.36
N GLY A 175 3.25 -2.14 12.78
CA GLY A 175 4.15 -2.06 11.63
C GLY A 175 3.45 -2.17 10.27
N TRP A 176 2.12 -2.08 10.22
CA TRP A 176 1.32 -2.21 9.00
C TRP A 176 0.83 -0.86 8.50
N THR A 177 0.98 -0.63 7.21
CA THR A 177 0.43 0.50 6.46
C THR A 177 -1.00 0.20 5.99
N ALA A 178 -1.70 1.20 5.45
CA ALA A 178 -3.00 1.00 4.81
C ALA A 178 -2.95 -0.04 3.67
N PHE A 179 -1.82 -0.10 2.94
CA PHE A 179 -1.59 -1.06 1.87
C PHE A 179 -1.51 -2.49 2.39
N ASP A 180 -0.79 -2.70 3.50
CA ASP A 180 -0.73 -4.01 4.15
C ASP A 180 -2.11 -4.50 4.54
N LEU A 181 -2.88 -3.62 5.18
CA LEU A 181 -4.22 -3.97 5.65
C LEU A 181 -5.16 -4.29 4.49
N ALA A 182 -4.97 -3.68 3.31
CA ALA A 182 -5.79 -3.96 2.13
C ALA A 182 -5.60 -5.40 1.62
N TRP A 183 -4.36 -5.87 1.42
CA TRP A 183 -4.15 -7.25 0.97
C TRP A 183 -4.26 -8.27 2.09
N ILE A 184 -3.90 -7.93 3.34
CA ILE A 184 -4.13 -8.81 4.49
C ILE A 184 -5.63 -9.09 4.60
N ARG A 185 -6.48 -8.07 4.44
CA ARG A 185 -7.94 -8.22 4.41
C ARG A 185 -8.42 -9.11 3.26
N TYR A 186 -7.77 -9.05 2.10
CA TYR A 186 -8.07 -9.93 0.97
C TYR A 186 -7.72 -11.39 1.28
N LEU A 187 -6.57 -11.64 1.90
CA LEU A 187 -6.13 -12.97 2.33
C LEU A 187 -6.94 -13.50 3.55
N GLU A 188 -7.46 -12.61 4.37
CA GLU A 188 -8.22 -12.89 5.60
C GLU A 188 -9.61 -13.50 5.39
N ILE A 189 -10.07 -13.67 4.14
CA ILE A 189 -11.50 -13.94 3.86
C ILE A 189 -12.03 -15.22 4.55
N ASP A 190 -11.19 -16.15 5.05
CA ASP A 190 -11.70 -17.35 5.72
C ASP A 190 -11.22 -17.74 7.14
N ASP A 191 -10.27 -17.09 7.87
CA ASP A 191 -10.14 -17.35 9.34
C ASP A 191 -9.14 -16.52 10.17
N ILE A 192 -8.25 -15.72 9.57
CA ILE A 192 -7.17 -15.05 10.33
C ILE A 192 -7.67 -13.83 11.13
N GLY A 193 -8.89 -13.38 10.88
CA GLY A 193 -9.52 -12.28 11.63
C GLY A 193 -9.64 -12.56 13.14
N THR A 194 -9.75 -13.83 13.53
CA THR A 194 -9.75 -14.23 14.96
C THR A 194 -8.35 -14.10 15.58
N LEU A 195 -7.28 -14.38 14.82
CA LEU A 195 -5.90 -14.19 15.27
C LEU A 195 -5.57 -12.70 15.45
N LEU A 196 -5.97 -11.82 14.53
CA LEU A 196 -5.65 -10.39 14.60
C LEU A 196 -6.45 -9.60 15.64
N GLN A 197 -7.65 -10.10 16.01
CA GLN A 197 -8.46 -9.56 17.10
C GLN A 197 -8.10 -10.14 18.47
N ARG A 198 -7.74 -11.43 18.55
CA ARG A 198 -7.28 -12.07 19.82
C ARG A 198 -5.86 -11.66 20.18
N HIS A 199 -5.05 -11.30 19.18
CA HIS A 199 -3.76 -10.68 19.38
C HIS A 199 -3.90 -9.16 19.48
N ASP A 200 -4.56 -8.72 20.54
CA ASP A 200 -4.12 -7.54 21.28
C ASP A 200 -2.78 -7.88 21.96
N ILE A 201 -1.77 -8.28 21.16
CA ILE A 201 -0.42 -8.51 21.66
C ILE A 201 0.18 -7.12 21.78
N GLY A 202 0.12 -6.59 23.00
CA GLY A 202 0.93 -5.44 23.39
C GLY A 202 2.38 -5.65 22.95
N GLY A 203 2.91 -4.68 22.21
CA GLY A 203 4.32 -4.29 22.15
C GLY A 203 5.39 -5.32 21.72
N ASN A 204 5.08 -6.59 21.43
CA ASN A 204 6.12 -7.58 21.16
C ASN A 204 6.49 -7.66 19.67
N SER A 205 7.55 -6.93 19.31
CA SER A 205 8.15 -6.83 17.96
C SER A 205 8.35 -8.19 17.25
N ILE A 206 8.61 -9.27 17.98
CA ILE A 206 8.92 -10.59 17.40
C ILE A 206 7.68 -11.28 16.85
N ALA A 207 6.52 -11.18 17.54
CA ALA A 207 5.28 -11.78 17.08
C ALA A 207 4.76 -11.08 15.80
N ASN A 208 4.84 -9.75 15.77
CA ASN A 208 4.45 -8.94 14.60
C ASN A 208 5.36 -9.20 13.39
N GLN A 209 6.67 -9.44 13.61
CA GLN A 209 7.58 -9.85 12.54
C GLN A 209 7.24 -11.23 11.98
N ARG A 210 6.89 -12.20 12.85
CA ARG A 210 6.48 -13.54 12.40
C ARG A 210 5.18 -13.49 11.58
N LEU A 211 4.17 -12.76 12.06
CA LEU A 211 2.92 -12.57 11.33
C LEU A 211 3.14 -11.89 9.97
N SER A 212 3.97 -10.85 9.93
CA SER A 212 4.30 -10.16 8.68
C SER A 212 4.97 -11.09 7.65
N ARG A 213 5.86 -11.98 8.09
CA ARG A 213 6.47 -13.00 7.22
C ARG A 213 5.46 -14.03 6.74
N LEU A 214 4.57 -14.49 7.63
CA LEU A 214 3.51 -15.44 7.26
C LEU A 214 2.60 -14.84 6.17
N PHE A 215 2.15 -13.60 6.33
CA PHE A 215 1.34 -12.94 5.31
C PHE A 215 2.10 -12.72 4.00
N ALA A 216 3.38 -12.36 4.05
CA ALA A 216 4.19 -12.22 2.84
C ALA A 216 4.34 -13.56 2.08
N ASN A 217 4.54 -14.66 2.80
CA ASN A 217 4.61 -15.99 2.21
C ASN A 217 3.27 -16.42 1.62
N LEU A 218 2.18 -16.26 2.37
CA LEU A 218 0.82 -16.59 1.91
C LEU A 218 0.45 -15.77 0.67
N LEU A 219 0.79 -14.48 0.66
CA LEU A 219 0.59 -13.61 -0.50
C LEU A 219 1.36 -14.11 -1.71
N THR A 220 2.63 -14.48 -1.52
CA THR A 220 3.50 -15.00 -2.58
C THR A 220 2.95 -16.31 -3.15
N GLU A 221 2.57 -17.25 -2.31
CA GLU A 221 2.02 -18.55 -2.70
C GLU A 221 0.68 -18.39 -3.43
N THR A 222 -0.23 -17.61 -2.86
CA THR A 222 -1.55 -17.32 -3.45
C THR A 222 -1.41 -16.73 -4.85
N ILE A 223 -0.51 -15.74 -5.00
CA ILE A 223 -0.31 -15.08 -6.29
C ILE A 223 0.40 -15.99 -7.28
N ASN A 224 1.40 -16.76 -6.86
CA ASN A 224 2.03 -17.73 -7.74
C ASN A 224 1.00 -18.75 -8.26
N HIS A 225 0.09 -19.22 -7.41
CA HIS A 225 -1.00 -20.10 -7.81
C HIS A 225 -1.97 -19.43 -8.80
N ILE A 226 -2.35 -18.16 -8.57
CA ILE A 226 -3.17 -17.38 -9.52
C ILE A 226 -2.49 -17.26 -10.88
N LEU A 227 -1.17 -17.01 -10.90
CA LEU A 227 -0.41 -16.80 -12.12
C LEU A 227 -0.14 -18.11 -12.89
N GLN A 228 -0.09 -19.25 -12.19
CA GLN A 228 0.14 -20.58 -12.77
C GLN A 228 -1.16 -21.34 -13.07
N SER A 229 -2.31 -20.82 -12.64
CA SER A 229 -3.63 -21.42 -12.84
C SER A 229 -4.03 -21.47 -14.32
N GLU A 230 -4.63 -22.59 -14.74
CA GLU A 230 -5.27 -22.72 -16.06
C GLU A 230 -6.44 -21.74 -16.24
N HIS A 231 -7.04 -21.28 -15.14
CA HIS A 231 -8.13 -20.31 -15.11
C HIS A 231 -7.65 -18.91 -14.70
N ARG A 232 -6.47 -18.50 -15.18
CA ARG A 232 -5.84 -17.21 -14.85
C ARG A 232 -6.78 -16.01 -15.01
N ASP A 233 -7.56 -15.93 -16.08
CA ASP A 233 -8.45 -14.78 -16.34
C ASP A 233 -9.58 -14.66 -15.30
N SER A 234 -10.14 -15.80 -14.89
CA SER A 234 -11.15 -15.86 -13.83
C SER A 234 -10.54 -15.46 -12.48
N ALA A 235 -9.34 -15.98 -12.18
CA ALA A 235 -8.62 -15.63 -10.96
C ALA A 235 -8.22 -14.14 -10.93
N MET A 236 -7.80 -13.55 -12.05
CA MET A 236 -7.52 -12.12 -12.17
C MET A 236 -8.78 -11.28 -11.98
N THR A 237 -9.93 -11.75 -12.48
CA THR A 237 -11.23 -11.09 -12.25
C THR A 237 -11.58 -11.06 -10.76
N ALA A 238 -11.32 -12.14 -10.02
CA ALA A 238 -11.54 -12.20 -8.57
C ALA A 238 -10.63 -11.25 -7.78
N VAL A 239 -9.40 -11.01 -8.25
CA VAL A 239 -8.41 -10.14 -7.59
C VAL A 239 -8.57 -8.68 -8.01
N ALA A 240 -9.28 -8.39 -9.10
CA ALA A 240 -9.46 -7.04 -9.63
C ALA A 240 -9.96 -6.00 -8.60
N PRO A 241 -10.88 -6.30 -7.66
CA PRO A 241 -11.27 -5.36 -6.61
C PRO A 241 -10.11 -4.95 -5.68
N LEU A 242 -9.23 -5.90 -5.32
CA LEU A 242 -8.03 -5.60 -4.53
C LEU A 242 -7.10 -4.66 -5.32
N LEU A 243 -6.87 -4.96 -6.60
CA LEU A 243 -6.03 -4.11 -7.44
C LEU A 243 -6.60 -2.70 -7.59
N LYS A 244 -7.92 -2.54 -7.70
CA LYS A 244 -8.57 -1.22 -7.71
C LYS A 244 -8.31 -0.43 -6.42
N VAL A 245 -8.39 -1.09 -5.25
CA VAL A 245 -8.07 -0.47 -3.95
C VAL A 245 -6.60 -0.07 -3.90
N ILE A 246 -5.68 -0.96 -4.28
CA ILE A 246 -4.24 -0.68 -4.30
C ILE A 246 -3.93 0.47 -5.26
N SER A 247 -4.45 0.45 -6.48
CA SER A 247 -4.28 1.52 -7.46
C SER A 247 -4.79 2.86 -6.94
N CYS A 248 -5.94 2.87 -6.27
CA CYS A 248 -6.50 4.08 -5.67
C CYS A 248 -5.59 4.64 -4.55
N LEU A 249 -5.06 3.77 -3.70
CA LEU A 249 -4.11 4.17 -2.66
C LEU A 249 -2.78 4.66 -3.25
N LEU A 250 -2.28 4.03 -4.33
CA LEU A 250 -1.04 4.44 -5.01
C LEU A 250 -1.17 5.80 -5.68
N GLN A 251 -2.28 6.04 -6.35
CA GLN A 251 -2.57 7.35 -6.94
C GLN A 251 -2.56 8.42 -5.86
N ALA A 252 -3.24 8.17 -4.73
CA ALA A 252 -3.27 9.11 -3.63
C ALA A 252 -1.92 9.29 -2.92
N SER A 253 -0.99 8.33 -3.03
CA SER A 253 0.31 8.41 -2.35
C SER A 253 1.35 9.18 -3.17
N VAL A 254 1.34 9.03 -4.50
CA VAL A 254 2.34 9.61 -5.40
C VAL A 254 1.91 10.97 -5.96
N THR A 255 0.62 11.18 -6.21
CA THR A 255 0.13 12.45 -6.76
C THR A 255 0.05 13.53 -5.68
N ASN A 256 0.49 14.74 -6.01
CA ASN A 256 0.17 15.92 -5.22
C ASN A 256 -1.35 16.14 -5.32
N PRO A 257 -2.06 16.60 -4.28
CA PRO A 257 -3.52 16.77 -4.31
C PRO A 257 -4.03 17.59 -5.50
N ASP A 258 -3.20 18.49 -6.01
CA ASP A 258 -3.51 19.41 -7.10
C ASP A 258 -3.30 18.84 -8.52
N ASP A 259 -2.67 17.66 -8.67
CA ASP A 259 -2.27 17.08 -9.98
C ASP A 259 -2.97 15.74 -10.28
N ARG A 260 -4.22 15.58 -9.82
CA ARG A 260 -5.04 14.38 -10.06
C ARG A 260 -5.70 14.40 -11.45
N SER A 261 -4.92 14.68 -12.49
CA SER A 261 -5.38 14.60 -13.88
C SER A 261 -5.62 13.14 -14.30
N GLU A 262 -6.43 12.91 -15.33
CA GLU A 262 -6.65 11.55 -15.90
C GLU A 262 -5.33 10.90 -16.37
N GLU A 263 -4.30 11.71 -16.67
CA GLU A 263 -2.96 11.27 -17.05
C GLU A 263 -2.25 10.53 -15.90
N SER A 264 -2.55 10.86 -14.64
CA SER A 264 -1.97 10.19 -13.48
C SER A 264 -2.43 8.73 -13.35
N GLN A 265 -3.52 8.34 -14.02
CA GLN A 265 -3.98 6.94 -14.02
C GLN A 265 -3.23 6.07 -15.04
N GLN A 266 -2.52 6.69 -16.00
CA GLN A 266 -1.88 5.99 -17.12
C GLN A 266 -0.56 5.30 -16.71
N TYR A 267 0.02 5.67 -15.57
CA TYR A 267 1.36 5.24 -15.16
C TYR A 267 1.39 4.56 -13.77
N LEU A 268 0.39 3.73 -13.46
CA LEU A 268 0.29 3.00 -12.19
C LEU A 268 1.52 2.13 -11.88
N ILE A 269 2.12 1.50 -12.89
CA ILE A 269 3.35 0.72 -12.69
C ILE A 269 4.52 1.63 -12.26
N HIS A 270 4.65 2.80 -12.87
CA HIS A 270 5.68 3.78 -12.50
C HIS A 270 5.47 4.25 -11.06
N GLN A 271 4.23 4.56 -10.70
CA GLN A 271 3.83 4.94 -9.34
C GLN A 271 4.11 3.83 -8.33
N ALA A 272 3.89 2.55 -8.68
CA ALA A 272 4.23 1.42 -7.83
C ALA A 272 5.73 1.38 -7.52
N PHE A 273 6.59 1.56 -8.52
CA PHE A 273 8.04 1.63 -8.30
C PHE A 273 8.49 2.92 -7.62
N GLN A 274 7.80 4.03 -7.83
CA GLN A 274 8.04 5.28 -7.14
C GLN A 274 7.70 5.17 -5.65
N ALA A 275 6.55 4.55 -5.32
CA ALA A 275 6.16 4.25 -3.94
C ALA A 275 7.19 3.36 -3.24
N VAL A 276 7.81 2.44 -3.98
CA VAL A 276 8.90 1.59 -3.48
C VAL A 276 10.23 2.35 -3.30
N SER A 277 10.51 3.36 -4.15
CA SER A 277 11.80 4.08 -4.18
C SER A 277 11.83 5.38 -3.37
N CYS A 278 10.69 5.97 -3.01
CA CYS A 278 10.62 7.31 -2.41
C CYS A 278 10.31 7.34 -0.90
N TRP A 279 11.11 8.15 -0.18
CA TRP A 279 10.90 9.04 0.99
C TRP A 279 9.88 8.68 2.11
N ASP A 280 10.16 9.11 3.34
CA ASP A 280 9.50 8.71 4.60
C ASP A 280 7.99 8.47 4.53
N GLY A 281 7.56 7.27 4.96
CA GLY A 281 6.15 6.95 5.11
C GLY A 281 5.39 6.65 3.81
N LEU A 282 6.01 5.97 2.84
CA LEU A 282 5.32 5.33 1.69
C LEU A 282 5.33 3.79 1.82
N PRO A 283 4.31 3.08 1.30
CA PRO A 283 4.15 1.64 1.47
C PRO A 283 5.19 0.83 0.71
N LEU A 284 5.73 -0.19 1.36
CA LEU A 284 6.50 -1.21 0.69
C LEU A 284 5.55 -2.16 -0.05
N LEU A 285 5.38 -1.99 -1.37
CA LEU A 285 4.61 -2.94 -2.18
C LEU A 285 5.38 -4.26 -2.33
N PRO A 286 4.84 -5.41 -1.89
CA PRO A 286 5.45 -6.70 -2.10
C PRO A 286 5.53 -7.05 -3.59
N LEU A 287 6.64 -7.70 -4.00
CA LEU A 287 6.83 -8.18 -5.37
C LEU A 287 5.64 -8.97 -5.93
N PRO A 288 4.96 -9.85 -5.16
CA PRO A 288 3.76 -10.51 -5.65
C PRO A 288 2.65 -9.55 -6.13
N ILE A 289 2.42 -8.43 -5.43
CA ILE A 289 1.44 -7.42 -5.86
C ILE A 289 1.89 -6.78 -7.16
N ILE A 290 3.18 -6.46 -7.31
CA ILE A 290 3.72 -5.89 -8.55
C ILE A 290 3.56 -6.88 -9.71
N LYS A 291 3.76 -8.18 -9.50
CA LYS A 291 3.49 -9.21 -10.51
C LYS A 291 2.04 -9.22 -10.96
N LEU A 292 1.08 -9.12 -10.03
CA LEU A 292 -0.34 -8.99 -10.39
C LEU A 292 -0.61 -7.71 -11.20
N MET A 293 0.02 -6.60 -10.82
CA MET A 293 -0.10 -5.34 -11.56
C MET A 293 0.47 -5.46 -12.99
N PHE A 294 1.57 -6.20 -13.20
CA PHE A 294 2.09 -6.47 -14.53
C PHE A 294 1.12 -7.26 -15.41
N VAL A 295 0.39 -8.21 -14.82
CA VAL A 295 -0.65 -8.93 -15.56
C VAL A 295 -1.82 -8.01 -15.91
N GLN A 296 -2.29 -7.23 -14.95
CA GLN A 296 -3.47 -6.39 -15.14
C GLN A 296 -3.21 -5.18 -16.06
N TYR A 297 -2.00 -4.61 -16.00
CA TYR A 297 -1.62 -3.36 -16.66
C TYR A 297 -0.41 -3.55 -17.59
N GLN A 298 -0.32 -4.70 -18.27
CA GLN A 298 0.82 -5.10 -19.09
C GLN A 298 1.27 -4.02 -20.09
N HIS A 299 0.32 -3.30 -20.67
CA HIS A 299 0.58 -2.22 -21.62
C HIS A 299 1.44 -1.07 -21.05
N GLN A 300 1.35 -0.79 -19.74
CA GLN A 300 2.09 0.31 -19.12
C GLN A 300 3.60 0.03 -18.95
N ILE A 301 4.04 -1.21 -19.17
CA ILE A 301 5.46 -1.59 -19.02
C ILE A 301 6.32 -0.94 -20.11
N GLU A 302 5.73 -0.67 -21.28
CA GLU A 302 6.40 -0.09 -22.45
C GLU A 302 6.19 1.42 -22.56
N TRP A 303 5.30 1.99 -21.75
CA TRP A 303 4.98 3.40 -21.81
C TRP A 303 5.98 4.21 -21.03
N ALA A 304 6.49 5.28 -21.64
CA ALA A 304 7.24 6.30 -20.94
C ALA A 304 6.26 7.27 -20.23
N ASP A 305 6.62 7.66 -19.01
CA ASP A 305 5.96 8.76 -18.30
C ASP A 305 6.22 10.11 -18.98
N HIS A 306 5.69 11.19 -18.41
CA HIS A 306 5.93 12.57 -18.87
C HIS A 306 7.42 12.99 -18.87
N ASN A 307 8.29 12.28 -18.14
CA ASN A 307 9.74 12.49 -18.15
C ASN A 307 10.47 11.58 -19.15
N GLY A 308 9.76 10.82 -19.99
CA GLY A 308 10.37 9.84 -20.88
C GLY A 308 10.82 8.55 -20.17
N LYS A 309 10.54 8.38 -18.87
CA LYS A 309 11.03 7.25 -18.08
C LYS A 309 10.07 6.08 -18.16
N LEU A 310 10.62 4.92 -18.48
CA LEU A 310 9.98 3.61 -18.31
C LEU A 310 10.02 3.12 -16.85
N PRO A 311 9.22 2.10 -16.48
CA PRO A 311 9.24 1.53 -15.13
C PRO A 311 10.62 1.02 -14.71
N LEU A 312 11.41 0.53 -15.67
CA LEU A 312 12.78 0.06 -15.42
C LEU A 312 13.66 1.16 -14.82
N HIS A 313 13.51 2.42 -15.24
CA HIS A 313 14.27 3.55 -14.69
C HIS A 313 14.01 3.72 -13.19
N TYR A 314 12.76 3.54 -12.74
CA TYR A 314 12.40 3.60 -11.33
C TYR A 314 12.85 2.33 -10.58
N ALA A 315 12.66 1.15 -11.17
CA ALA A 315 13.03 -0.12 -10.56
C ALA A 315 14.54 -0.20 -10.25
N VAL A 316 15.39 0.24 -11.18
CA VAL A 316 16.84 0.27 -10.95
C VAL A 316 17.28 1.41 -10.02
N SER A 317 16.42 2.40 -9.80
CA SER A 317 16.63 3.51 -8.86
C SER A 317 16.20 3.18 -7.43
N ILE A 318 15.59 2.02 -7.17
CA ILE A 318 15.22 1.62 -5.81
C ILE A 318 16.48 1.51 -4.96
N ARG A 319 16.46 2.11 -3.77
CA ARG A 319 17.56 2.05 -2.80
C ARG A 319 17.05 1.52 -1.46
N PRO A 320 17.75 0.55 -0.84
CA PRO A 320 17.45 0.12 0.52
C PRO A 320 17.80 1.27 1.48
N ARG A 321 16.93 1.57 2.45
CA ARG A 321 17.20 2.60 3.46
C ARG A 321 18.12 2.04 4.55
N PRO A 322 19.15 2.79 5.00
CA PRO A 322 20.08 2.33 6.03
C PRO A 322 19.51 2.35 7.45
N THR A 323 18.32 2.94 7.67
CA THR A 323 17.77 3.16 9.01
C THR A 323 17.06 1.92 9.57
N LYS A 324 17.50 1.45 10.74
CA LYS A 324 16.94 0.28 11.48
C LYS A 324 15.46 0.41 11.87
N GLN A 325 14.85 1.59 11.73
CA GLN A 325 13.50 1.90 12.22
C GLN A 325 12.41 1.82 11.14
N VAL A 326 12.77 1.74 9.85
CA VAL A 326 11.81 1.81 8.74
C VAL A 326 11.83 0.50 7.96
N ARG A 327 10.66 0.01 7.57
CA ARG A 327 10.50 -1.15 6.67
C ARG A 327 11.30 -0.90 5.38
N SER A 328 12.23 -1.78 5.06
CA SER A 328 13.02 -1.74 3.83
C SER A 328 12.91 -3.06 3.08
N ILE A 329 13.03 -3.01 1.75
CA ILE A 329 13.19 -4.24 0.95
C ILE A 329 14.53 -4.88 1.35
N PRO A 330 14.56 -6.19 1.66
CA PRO A 330 15.82 -6.91 1.80
C PRO A 330 16.67 -6.74 0.54
N GLN A 331 17.97 -6.48 0.68
CA GLN A 331 18.85 -6.23 -0.47
C GLN A 331 18.78 -7.35 -1.52
N ALA A 332 18.68 -8.60 -1.07
CA ALA A 332 18.54 -9.78 -1.92
C ALA A 332 17.29 -9.72 -2.83
N ASP A 333 16.20 -9.10 -2.37
CA ASP A 333 14.94 -9.06 -3.09
C ASP A 333 14.89 -7.92 -4.11
N LEU A 334 15.69 -6.85 -3.96
CA LEU A 334 15.74 -5.71 -4.90
C LEU A 334 16.00 -6.18 -6.33
N ARG A 335 16.91 -7.14 -6.48
CA ARG A 335 17.24 -7.74 -7.77
C ARG A 335 16.01 -8.36 -8.44
N LEU A 336 15.10 -8.96 -7.66
CA LEU A 336 13.92 -9.63 -8.19
C LEU A 336 12.94 -8.64 -8.84
N TYR A 337 12.80 -7.43 -8.31
CA TYR A 337 11.98 -6.38 -8.91
C TYR A 337 12.52 -5.97 -10.29
N VAL A 338 13.83 -5.75 -10.41
CA VAL A 338 14.48 -5.40 -11.67
C VAL A 338 14.37 -6.55 -12.67
N ARG A 339 14.65 -7.78 -12.25
CA ARG A 339 14.54 -8.96 -13.11
C ARG A 339 13.12 -9.17 -13.63
N GLU A 340 12.11 -8.92 -12.81
CA GLU A 340 10.72 -9.03 -13.24
C GLU A 340 10.41 -8.03 -14.37
N VAL A 341 10.85 -6.76 -14.24
CA VAL A 341 10.68 -5.77 -15.32
C VAL A 341 11.44 -6.18 -16.58
N LEU A 342 12.70 -6.61 -16.44
CA LEU A 342 13.54 -7.03 -17.57
C LEU A 342 12.98 -8.26 -18.29
N ASN A 343 12.39 -9.21 -17.56
CA ASN A 343 11.78 -10.40 -18.16
C ASN A 343 10.56 -10.04 -19.02
N GLN A 344 9.82 -8.99 -18.66
CA GLN A 344 8.64 -8.54 -19.40
C GLN A 344 9.02 -7.60 -20.57
N ASN A 345 10.00 -6.71 -20.37
CA ASN A 345 10.46 -5.76 -21.39
C ASN A 345 12.00 -5.58 -21.36
N PRO A 346 12.76 -6.46 -22.03
CA PRO A 346 14.22 -6.33 -22.11
C PRO A 346 14.68 -5.07 -22.86
N HIS A 347 13.90 -4.61 -23.84
CA HIS A 347 14.24 -3.44 -24.67
C HIS A 347 14.22 -2.13 -23.87
N ALA A 348 13.57 -2.11 -22.71
CA ALA A 348 13.55 -0.95 -21.81
C ALA A 348 14.96 -0.46 -21.43
N CYS A 349 15.99 -1.31 -21.46
CA CYS A 349 17.38 -0.94 -21.18
C CYS A 349 17.95 0.12 -22.14
N LEU A 350 17.41 0.25 -23.36
CA LEU A 350 17.89 1.17 -24.40
C LEU A 350 17.03 2.43 -24.54
N VAL A 351 15.89 2.48 -23.86
CA VAL A 351 15.01 3.64 -23.92
C VAL A 351 15.59 4.73 -23.05
N LYS A 352 15.80 5.90 -23.67
CA LYS A 352 16.31 7.09 -23.00
C LYS A 352 15.16 7.88 -22.42
N ASP A 353 15.36 8.43 -21.22
CA ASP A 353 14.47 9.44 -20.67
C ASP A 353 14.57 10.78 -21.43
N ALA A 354 13.77 11.77 -21.03
CA ALA A 354 13.75 13.09 -21.65
C ALA A 354 15.09 13.85 -21.55
N VAL A 355 15.94 13.48 -20.58
CA VAL A 355 17.29 14.03 -20.42
C VAL A 355 18.31 13.27 -21.27
N GLY A 356 17.93 12.11 -21.82
CA GLY A 356 18.78 11.24 -22.62
C GLY A 356 19.46 10.13 -21.80
N ARG A 357 19.13 9.98 -20.51
CA ARG A 357 19.72 8.97 -19.63
C ARG A 357 19.08 7.61 -19.86
N LEU A 358 19.89 6.55 -19.76
CA LEU A 358 19.46 5.17 -19.77
C LEU A 358 19.26 4.65 -18.35
N PRO A 359 18.53 3.52 -18.16
CA PRO A 359 18.42 2.87 -16.86
C PRO A 359 19.77 2.54 -16.21
N ILE A 360 20.78 2.17 -17.00
CA ILE A 360 22.12 1.90 -16.48
C ILE A 360 22.77 3.12 -15.80
N HIS A 361 22.51 4.34 -16.28
CA HIS A 361 23.00 5.56 -15.65
C HIS A 361 22.35 5.76 -14.28
N TYR A 362 21.06 5.43 -14.15
CA TYR A 362 20.35 5.44 -12.87
C TYR A 362 20.81 4.35 -11.90
N CYS A 363 21.27 3.20 -12.39
CA CYS A 363 21.95 2.24 -11.53
C CYS A 363 23.17 2.91 -10.87
N LEU A 364 24.05 3.49 -11.70
CA LEU A 364 25.39 3.91 -11.30
C LEU A 364 25.45 5.27 -10.58
N ASP A 365 24.41 6.09 -10.71
CA ASP A 365 24.28 7.33 -9.93
C ASP A 365 23.93 6.98 -8.48
N ASN A 366 24.96 6.77 -7.65
CA ASN A 366 24.83 6.14 -6.33
C ASN A 366 25.48 6.95 -5.20
N ARG A 367 25.21 8.26 -5.17
CA ARG A 367 25.91 9.27 -4.35
C ARG A 367 25.96 9.03 -2.82
N HIS A 368 25.22 8.06 -2.26
CA HIS A 368 25.00 7.94 -0.81
C HIS A 368 24.88 6.52 -0.23
N ASN A 369 25.31 5.43 -0.90
CA ASN A 369 25.03 4.08 -0.41
C ASN A 369 26.26 3.16 -0.25
N ASP A 370 26.24 2.37 0.82
CA ASP A 370 27.10 1.19 0.98
C ASP A 370 26.75 0.16 -0.10
N THR A 371 27.72 -0.20 -0.93
CA THR A 371 27.51 -1.23 -1.95
C THR A 371 27.17 -2.58 -1.36
N CYS A 372 26.13 -3.20 -1.90
CA CYS A 372 25.79 -4.59 -1.63
C CYS A 372 26.02 -5.45 -2.88
N GLU A 373 26.24 -6.75 -2.68
CA GLU A 373 26.35 -7.75 -3.75
C GLU A 373 25.15 -7.70 -4.71
N SER A 374 23.96 -7.41 -4.18
CA SER A 374 22.74 -7.29 -4.98
C SER A 374 22.81 -6.17 -6.02
N PHE A 375 23.53 -5.08 -5.75
CA PHE A 375 23.72 -3.99 -6.71
C PHE A 375 24.58 -4.41 -7.89
N TYR A 376 25.69 -5.11 -7.62
CA TYR A 376 26.54 -5.70 -8.67
C TYR A 376 25.71 -6.61 -9.59
N LEU A 377 24.85 -7.44 -9.00
CA LEU A 377 23.97 -8.34 -9.75
C LEU A 377 22.90 -7.60 -10.57
N ILE A 378 22.37 -6.47 -10.07
CA ILE A 378 21.42 -5.63 -10.82
C ILE A 378 22.10 -5.04 -12.06
N VAL A 379 23.28 -4.44 -11.92
CA VAL A 379 24.03 -3.88 -13.06
C VAL A 379 24.38 -4.99 -14.06
N LYS A 380 24.78 -6.16 -13.56
CA LYS A 380 25.05 -7.33 -14.40
C LYS A 380 23.80 -7.77 -15.18
N ASP A 381 22.64 -7.86 -14.54
CA ASP A 381 21.40 -8.25 -15.21
C ASP A 381 21.00 -7.23 -16.30
N VAL A 382 21.15 -5.93 -16.04
CA VAL A 382 20.89 -4.86 -17.02
C VAL A 382 21.85 -4.94 -18.20
N LEU A 383 23.15 -5.16 -17.96
CA LEU A 383 24.16 -5.30 -19.02
C LEU A 383 24.01 -6.59 -19.82
N LEU A 384 23.60 -7.68 -19.19
CA LEU A 384 23.27 -8.93 -19.90
C LEU A 384 22.08 -8.73 -20.83
N ALA A 385 21.07 -7.97 -20.40
CA ALA A 385 19.93 -7.62 -21.25
C ALA A 385 20.32 -6.65 -22.37
N CYS A 386 21.23 -5.70 -22.10
CA CYS A 386 21.73 -4.77 -23.12
C CYS A 386 23.22 -4.41 -22.93
N PRO A 387 24.12 -5.11 -23.63
CA PRO A 387 25.56 -4.83 -23.55
C PRO A 387 25.93 -3.46 -24.13
N VAL A 388 25.26 -3.06 -25.23
CA VAL A 388 25.52 -1.80 -25.98
C VAL A 388 25.29 -0.56 -25.11
N ALA A 389 24.48 -0.65 -24.05
CA ALA A 389 24.24 0.46 -23.14
C ALA A 389 25.53 1.01 -22.49
N ILE A 390 26.60 0.21 -22.43
CA ILE A 390 27.90 0.63 -21.89
C ILE A 390 28.64 1.65 -22.77
N GLU A 391 28.31 1.72 -24.07
CA GLU A 391 28.92 2.64 -25.04
C GLU A 391 28.21 3.99 -25.09
N ILE A 392 27.08 4.12 -24.40
CA ILE A 392 26.28 5.33 -24.41
C ILE A 392 26.72 6.19 -23.23
N VAL A 393 27.17 7.40 -23.53
CA VAL A 393 27.61 8.38 -22.53
C VAL A 393 26.40 8.92 -21.79
N ASP A 394 26.52 9.05 -20.47
CA ASP A 394 25.51 9.71 -19.65
C ASP A 394 25.51 11.22 -19.94
N PRO A 395 24.39 11.81 -20.41
CA PRO A 395 24.35 13.22 -20.79
C PRO A 395 24.53 14.19 -19.61
N VAL A 396 24.34 13.72 -18.37
CA VAL A 396 24.48 14.55 -17.16
C VAL A 396 25.91 14.58 -16.66
N SER A 397 26.53 13.41 -16.48
CA SER A 397 27.91 13.32 -16.01
C SER A 397 28.95 13.46 -17.14
N CYS A 398 28.52 13.32 -18.40
CA CYS A 398 29.39 13.24 -19.58
C CYS A 398 30.40 12.09 -19.50
N LEU A 399 30.08 11.03 -18.74
CA LEU A 399 30.93 9.86 -18.52
C LEU A 399 30.30 8.62 -19.14
N TYR A 400 31.15 7.70 -19.60
CA TYR A 400 30.70 6.34 -19.90
C TYR A 400 30.31 5.63 -18.60
N PRO A 401 29.38 4.65 -18.64
CA PRO A 401 28.97 3.87 -17.47
C PRO A 401 30.15 3.30 -16.66
N PHE A 402 31.19 2.74 -17.30
CA PHE A 402 32.36 2.24 -16.55
C PHE A 402 33.17 3.37 -15.87
N MET A 403 33.19 4.57 -16.46
CA MET A 403 33.83 5.74 -15.86
C MET A 403 32.99 6.26 -14.69
N MET A 404 31.66 6.32 -14.81
CA MET A 404 30.75 6.63 -13.70
C MET A 404 31.00 5.67 -12.53
N ALA A 405 31.10 4.37 -12.83
CA ALA A 405 31.40 3.36 -11.83
C ALA A 405 32.76 3.58 -11.14
N ALA A 406 33.77 4.03 -11.89
CA ALA A 406 35.10 4.33 -11.36
C ALA A 406 35.16 5.63 -10.52
N THR A 407 34.25 6.57 -10.74
CA THR A 407 34.20 7.82 -9.97
C THR A 407 33.58 7.65 -8.58
N ASP A 408 32.80 6.61 -8.35
CA ASP A 408 32.16 6.36 -7.06
C ASP A 408 33.06 5.46 -6.20
N SER A 409 33.57 6.03 -5.10
CA SER A 409 34.44 5.31 -4.15
C SER A 409 33.75 4.13 -3.46
N ASN A 410 32.42 4.07 -3.49
CA ASN A 410 31.66 2.97 -2.89
C ASN A 410 31.56 1.79 -3.86
N LEU A 411 31.65 2.00 -5.18
CA LEU A 411 31.50 0.92 -6.17
C LEU A 411 32.75 0.02 -6.21
N SER A 412 32.53 -1.29 -6.28
CA SER A 412 33.63 -2.26 -6.29
C SER A 412 34.40 -2.18 -7.61
N LEU A 413 35.72 -2.32 -7.53
CA LEU A 413 36.57 -2.41 -8.73
C LEU A 413 36.18 -3.60 -9.63
N GLU A 414 35.62 -4.65 -9.04
CA GLU A 414 35.06 -5.80 -9.75
C GLU A 414 33.92 -5.39 -10.70
N LEU A 415 33.09 -4.40 -10.32
CA LEU A 415 32.03 -3.89 -11.18
C LEU A 415 32.61 -3.20 -12.43
N VAL A 416 33.62 -2.36 -12.24
CA VAL A 416 34.32 -1.67 -13.34
C VAL A 416 34.97 -2.70 -14.27
N TYR A 417 35.64 -3.70 -13.70
CA TYR A 417 36.30 -4.74 -14.47
C TYR A 417 35.30 -5.64 -15.22
N MET A 418 34.17 -5.99 -14.60
CA MET A 418 33.08 -6.69 -15.27
C MET A 418 32.57 -5.88 -16.47
N MET A 419 32.32 -4.58 -16.29
CA MET A 419 31.89 -3.69 -17.36
C MET A 419 32.88 -3.66 -18.53
N LEU A 420 34.18 -3.49 -18.24
CA LEU A 420 35.23 -3.51 -19.26
C LEU A 420 35.36 -4.88 -19.95
N ARG A 421 35.11 -5.99 -19.25
CA ARG A 421 35.07 -7.33 -19.85
C ARG A 421 33.92 -7.51 -20.83
N PHE A 422 32.77 -6.89 -20.58
CA PHE A 422 31.64 -6.95 -21.50
C PHE A 422 31.93 -6.21 -22.82
N HIS A 423 32.66 -5.08 -22.77
CA HIS A 423 33.05 -4.32 -23.97
C HIS A 423 34.51 -3.84 -23.89
N PRO A 424 35.49 -4.71 -24.18
CA PRO A 424 36.91 -4.34 -24.12
C PRO A 424 37.29 -3.26 -25.15
N GLN A 425 36.47 -3.08 -26.19
CA GLN A 425 36.67 -2.06 -27.24
C GLN A 425 36.47 -0.63 -26.75
N CYS A 426 35.85 -0.43 -25.57
CA CYS A 426 35.72 0.89 -24.95
C CYS A 426 37.07 1.43 -24.43
N LEU A 427 38.10 0.59 -24.33
CA LEU A 427 39.46 1.03 -24.04
C LEU A 427 40.08 1.54 -25.34
N PRO A 428 40.58 2.80 -25.38
CA PRO A 428 41.24 3.30 -26.57
C PRO A 428 42.41 2.36 -26.93
N SER A 429 42.50 1.99 -28.20
CA SER A 429 43.48 1.04 -28.75
C SER A 429 44.93 1.54 -28.70
N SER A 430 45.23 2.55 -27.87
CA SER A 430 46.52 3.23 -27.80
C SER A 430 47.01 3.31 -26.35
N VAL A 431 47.41 2.16 -25.82
CA VAL A 431 48.54 2.10 -24.89
C VAL A 431 49.47 1.02 -25.43
N HIS A 432 50.18 1.37 -26.50
CA HIS A 432 51.37 0.67 -26.97
C HIS A 432 52.59 1.54 -26.70
#